data_AF-A0A5Q4E3J2-F1
#
_entry.id   AF-A0A5Q4E3J2-F1
#
_cell.length_a   1.000
_cell.length_b   1.000
_cell.length_c   1.000
_cell.angle_alpha   90.00
_cell.angle_beta   90.00
_cell.angle_gamma   90.00
#
_symmetry.space_group_name_H-M   'P 1'
#
loop_
_entity.id
_entity.type
_entity.pdbx_description
1 polymer ?
#
loop_
_entity_poly.entity_id
_entity_poly.type
_entity_poly.pdbx_seq_one_letter_code
_entity_poly.pdbx_strand_id
1 'polypeptide(L)'
;MTTGDKAKRATVAIGPVAIAGFQMPDGSYRMSQTQAAECVGKQQRNAGRFLESKGIKALRGQGYTPDTIEVDPADQVRGQARFNALPLDVVSAYWLWEASKGNQQAIALCYALMTETLERRFDAVFGVERSEGDRNTLLAQRLELAEADLAALGEAYTEPDLLRMEVEQLRQQVRDLGGEPWQLSGEPEEGE
;
A
#
# COMPACT_ATOMS: atom_id res chain seq x y z
N MET A 1 1.45 -25.80 23.99
CA MET A 1 2.24 -25.94 22.74
C MET A 1 3.38 -26.91 23.02
N THR A 2 3.29 -28.12 22.48
CA THR A 2 4.34 -29.15 22.55
C THR A 2 5.30 -29.00 21.38
N THR A 3 6.56 -29.32 21.66
CA THR A 3 7.81 -28.94 20.97
C THR A 3 8.06 -29.57 19.59
N GLY A 4 7.03 -29.76 18.75
CA GLY A 4 7.13 -30.49 17.47
C GLY A 4 6.68 -29.75 16.21
N ASP A 5 5.99 -28.62 16.33
CA ASP A 5 5.23 -28.04 15.23
C ASP A 5 5.95 -26.82 14.62
N LYS A 6 6.98 -27.09 13.81
CA LYS A 6 7.77 -26.05 13.12
C LYS A 6 7.06 -25.56 11.86
N ALA A 7 7.20 -24.27 11.57
CA ALA A 7 6.63 -23.67 10.35
C ALA A 7 7.46 -24.04 9.11
N LYS A 8 6.78 -24.36 8.00
CA LYS A 8 7.38 -24.53 6.68
C LYS A 8 7.56 -23.18 6.01
N ARG A 9 8.71 -22.95 5.40
CA ARG A 9 8.99 -21.69 4.68
C ARG A 9 8.85 -21.89 3.17
N ALA A 10 8.28 -20.90 2.50
CA ALA A 10 8.28 -20.81 1.05
C ALA A 10 8.48 -19.36 0.60
N THR A 11 9.01 -19.16 -0.60
CA THR A 11 8.98 -17.85 -1.26
C THR A 11 7.61 -17.67 -1.89
N VAL A 12 6.96 -16.54 -1.60
CA VAL A 12 5.68 -16.14 -2.17
C VAL A 12 5.89 -14.86 -2.95
N ALA A 13 5.38 -14.81 -4.18
CA ALA A 13 5.38 -13.58 -4.97
C ALA A 13 4.09 -12.80 -4.69
N ILE A 14 4.22 -11.48 -4.51
CA ILE A 14 3.13 -10.52 -4.46
C ILE A 14 3.48 -9.42 -5.47
N GLY A 15 2.99 -9.60 -6.69
CA GLY A 15 3.38 -8.77 -7.83
C GLY A 15 4.90 -8.84 -8.04
N PRO A 16 5.62 -7.70 -8.02
CA PRO A 16 7.08 -7.69 -8.16
C PRO A 16 7.83 -8.06 -6.88
N VAL A 17 7.16 -8.20 -5.73
CA VAL A 17 7.81 -8.41 -4.43
C VAL A 17 7.87 -9.90 -4.09
N ALA A 18 9.08 -10.42 -3.86
CA ALA A 18 9.27 -11.76 -3.31
C ALA A 18 9.37 -11.70 -1.78
N ILE A 19 8.46 -12.38 -1.09
CA ILE A 19 8.42 -12.44 0.37
C ILE A 19 8.60 -13.87 0.88
N ALA A 20 8.90 -14.02 2.17
CA ALA A 20 8.88 -15.30 2.84
C ALA A 20 7.49 -15.54 3.43
N GLY A 21 6.79 -16.54 2.92
CA GLY A 21 5.57 -17.08 3.49
C GLY A 21 5.87 -18.25 4.41
N PHE A 22 5.10 -18.36 5.49
CA PHE A 22 5.26 -19.43 6.47
C PHE A 22 3.94 -20.15 6.65
N GLN A 23 3.93 -21.47 6.43
CA GLN A 23 2.78 -22.31 6.71
C GLN A 23 2.98 -22.96 8.09
N MET A 24 2.03 -22.69 8.98
CA MET A 24 1.97 -23.30 10.30
C MET A 24 1.42 -24.72 10.22
N PRO A 25 1.69 -25.59 11.21
CA PRO A 25 1.18 -26.97 11.20
C PRO A 25 -0.35 -27.09 11.26
N ASP A 26 -1.04 -26.07 11.75
CA ASP A 26 -2.51 -25.95 11.69
C ASP A 26 -3.05 -25.54 10.30
N GLY A 27 -2.17 -25.37 9.32
CA GLY A 27 -2.49 -24.94 7.96
C GLY A 27 -2.63 -23.42 7.79
N SER A 28 -2.55 -22.63 8.87
CA SER A 28 -2.59 -21.17 8.79
C SER A 28 -1.32 -20.60 8.17
N TYR A 29 -1.45 -19.45 7.51
CA TYR A 29 -0.31 -18.75 6.89
C TYR A 29 0.09 -17.53 7.70
N ARG A 30 1.40 -17.29 7.76
CA ARG A 30 2.02 -16.14 8.42
C ARG A 30 3.00 -15.45 7.46
N MET A 31 3.15 -14.14 7.65
CA MET A 31 4.16 -13.31 6.99
C MET A 31 5.07 -12.68 8.03
N SER A 32 6.34 -12.47 7.73
CA SER A 32 7.20 -11.71 8.66
C SER A 32 6.69 -10.27 8.83
N GLN A 33 6.77 -9.75 10.05
CA GLN A 33 6.42 -8.36 10.36
C GLN A 33 7.26 -7.36 9.54
N THR A 34 8.52 -7.72 9.25
CA THR A 34 9.42 -6.90 8.43
C THR A 34 8.92 -6.81 7.00
N GLN A 35 8.62 -7.95 6.35
CA GLN A 35 8.16 -7.94 4.96
C GLN A 35 6.77 -7.33 4.82
N ALA A 36 5.91 -7.47 5.83
CA ALA A 36 4.64 -6.75 5.87
C ALA A 36 4.84 -5.23 5.81
N ALA A 37 5.86 -4.69 6.48
CA ALA A 37 6.22 -3.27 6.40
C ALA A 37 6.84 -2.90 5.05
N GLU A 38 7.76 -3.72 4.54
CA GLU A 38 8.50 -3.45 3.31
C GLU A 38 7.58 -3.45 2.07
N CYS A 39 6.54 -4.28 2.04
CA CYS A 39 5.56 -4.32 0.93
C CYS A 39 4.84 -2.98 0.71
N VAL A 40 4.84 -2.09 1.70
CA VAL A 40 4.20 -0.77 1.63
C VAL A 40 5.20 0.37 1.85
N GLY A 41 6.49 0.10 1.58
CA GLY A 41 7.57 1.09 1.65
C GLY A 41 7.91 1.56 3.06
N LYS A 42 7.58 0.77 4.10
CA LYS A 42 7.85 1.13 5.49
C LYS A 42 8.93 0.24 6.10
N GLN A 43 9.63 0.80 7.09
CA GLN A 43 10.52 0.03 7.96
C GLN A 43 9.72 -0.80 8.97
N GLN A 44 10.24 -1.95 9.39
CA GLN A 44 9.64 -2.88 10.38
C GLN A 44 9.05 -2.17 11.62
N ARG A 45 9.74 -1.13 12.13
CA ARG A 45 9.29 -0.36 13.30
C ARG A 45 7.88 0.21 13.16
N ASN A 46 7.43 0.51 11.94
CA ASN A 46 6.10 1.05 11.68
C ASN A 46 5.01 0.00 11.91
N ALA A 47 5.24 -1.23 11.45
CA ALA A 47 4.35 -2.34 11.75
C ALA A 47 4.30 -2.61 13.26
N GLY A 48 5.43 -2.51 13.97
CA GLY A 48 5.44 -2.65 15.44
C GLY A 48 4.58 -1.61 16.14
N ARG A 49 4.77 -0.33 15.80
CA ARG A 49 3.97 0.78 16.32
C ARG A 49 2.48 0.63 16.01
N PHE A 50 2.12 0.08 14.85
CA PHE A 50 0.72 -0.18 14.52
C PHE A 50 0.08 -1.19 15.49
N LEU A 51 0.77 -2.28 15.82
CA LEU A 51 0.26 -3.32 16.73
C LEU A 51 0.05 -2.80 18.15
N GLU A 52 0.82 -1.80 18.56
CA GLU A 52 0.66 -1.09 19.84
C GLU A 52 -0.41 0.01 19.79
N SER A 53 -0.85 0.41 18.59
CA SER A 53 -1.75 1.55 18.40
C SER A 53 -3.23 1.20 18.61
N LYS A 54 -4.09 2.23 18.68
CA LYS A 54 -5.55 2.06 18.59
C LYS A 54 -6.02 1.60 17.20
N GLY A 55 -5.18 1.71 16.17
CA GLY A 55 -5.53 1.36 14.79
C GLY A 55 -5.89 -0.12 14.64
N ILE A 56 -5.10 -1.03 15.21
CA ILE A 56 -5.40 -2.47 15.17
C ILE A 56 -6.71 -2.80 15.89
N LYS A 57 -6.98 -2.12 17.02
CA LYS A 57 -8.23 -2.27 17.76
C LYS A 57 -9.43 -1.76 16.97
N ALA A 58 -9.27 -0.65 16.25
CA ALA A 58 -10.33 -0.08 15.43
C ALA A 58 -10.70 -1.01 14.25
N LEU A 59 -9.71 -1.68 13.65
CA LEU A 59 -9.93 -2.55 12.49
C LEU A 59 -10.38 -3.97 12.88
N ARG A 60 -9.92 -4.51 14.01
CA ARG A 60 -10.20 -5.91 14.41
C ARG A 60 -11.10 -6.03 15.64
N GLY A 61 -11.50 -4.93 16.26
CA GLY A 61 -12.21 -4.92 17.54
C GLY A 61 -11.34 -5.26 18.77
N GLN A 62 -10.14 -5.80 18.56
CA GLN A 62 -9.21 -6.20 19.61
C GLN A 62 -7.75 -5.88 19.23
N GLY A 63 -6.87 -5.85 20.23
CA GLY A 63 -5.44 -5.70 20.01
C GLY A 63 -4.82 -6.94 19.37
N TYR A 64 -3.52 -6.86 19.08
CA TYR A 64 -2.76 -8.03 18.66
C TYR A 64 -1.35 -7.99 19.24
N THR A 65 -0.93 -9.08 19.85
CA THR A 65 0.44 -9.28 20.30
C THR A 65 1.13 -10.23 19.32
N PRO A 66 2.19 -9.80 18.62
CA PRO A 66 2.92 -10.67 17.71
C PRO A 66 3.52 -11.87 18.43
N ASP A 67 3.45 -13.02 17.75
CA ASP A 67 4.06 -14.26 18.21
C ASP A 67 5.40 -14.48 17.50
N THR A 68 6.35 -15.09 18.22
CA THR A 68 7.68 -15.41 17.68
C THR A 68 7.67 -16.84 17.18
N ILE A 69 8.02 -17.04 15.91
CA ILE A 69 7.93 -18.35 15.28
C ILE A 69 9.33 -18.92 15.03
N GLU A 70 9.48 -20.22 15.28
CA GLU A 70 10.66 -21.00 14.91
C GLU A 70 10.45 -21.68 13.55
N VAL A 71 11.45 -21.56 12.68
CA VAL A 71 11.47 -22.19 11.34
C VAL A 71 12.16 -23.55 11.42
N ASP A 72 11.72 -24.50 10.59
CA ASP A 72 12.43 -25.75 10.38
C ASP A 72 13.92 -25.51 10.08
N PRO A 73 14.87 -26.18 10.76
CA PRO A 73 16.30 -26.08 10.48
C PRO A 73 16.67 -26.26 9.01
N ALA A 74 15.94 -27.08 8.25
CA ALA A 74 16.17 -27.26 6.81
C ALA A 74 15.84 -26.00 5.99
N ASP A 75 14.93 -25.18 6.49
CA ASP A 75 14.39 -23.98 5.86
C ASP A 75 14.97 -22.68 6.46
N GLN A 76 15.92 -22.79 7.40
CA GLN A 76 16.56 -21.65 8.05
C GLN A 76 17.55 -20.95 7.11
N VAL A 77 17.42 -19.62 7.02
CA VAL A 77 18.51 -18.78 6.53
C VAL A 77 19.42 -18.47 7.70
N ARG A 78 20.75 -18.61 7.50
CA ARG A 78 21.78 -18.44 8.52
C ARG A 78 21.54 -17.16 9.35
N GLY A 79 21.28 -17.32 10.65
CA GLY A 79 21.03 -16.20 11.58
C GLY A 79 19.55 -15.85 11.86
N GLN A 80 18.58 -16.49 11.19
CA GLN A 80 17.15 -16.32 11.43
C GLN A 80 16.50 -17.60 11.99
N ALA A 81 16.85 -17.96 13.24
CA ALA A 81 16.19 -19.06 13.93
C ALA A 81 14.77 -18.70 14.40
N ARG A 82 14.52 -17.40 14.65
CA ARG A 82 13.28 -16.85 15.19
C ARG A 82 12.97 -15.49 14.60
N PHE A 83 11.70 -15.20 14.31
CA PHE A 83 11.23 -13.89 13.85
C PHE A 83 9.78 -13.67 14.25
N ASN A 84 9.35 -12.40 14.26
CA ASN A 84 7.95 -12.04 14.50
C ASN A 84 7.13 -12.28 13.23
N ALA A 85 6.16 -13.18 13.30
CA ALA A 85 5.28 -13.46 12.17
C ALA A 85 3.84 -13.06 12.48
N LEU A 86 3.20 -12.44 11.50
CA LEU A 86 1.85 -11.93 11.56
C LEU A 86 0.91 -12.82 10.74
N PRO A 87 -0.25 -13.20 11.29
CA PRO A 87 -1.38 -13.73 10.54
C PRO A 87 -1.76 -12.80 9.39
N LEU A 88 -2.25 -13.38 8.27
CA LEU A 88 -2.59 -12.60 7.07
C LEU A 88 -3.68 -11.56 7.31
N ASP A 89 -4.60 -11.78 8.26
CA ASP A 89 -5.62 -10.79 8.62
C ASP A 89 -5.01 -9.57 9.35
N VAL A 90 -3.99 -9.78 10.19
CA VAL A 90 -3.23 -8.70 10.82
C VAL A 90 -2.40 -7.93 9.78
N VAL A 91 -1.79 -8.62 8.82
CA VAL A 91 -1.07 -7.99 7.70
C VAL A 91 -2.02 -7.13 6.87
N SER A 92 -3.18 -7.68 6.52
CA SER A 92 -4.21 -6.96 5.74
C SER A 92 -4.70 -5.72 6.48
N ALA A 93 -4.94 -5.82 7.80
CA ALA A 93 -5.31 -4.67 8.63
C ALA A 93 -4.21 -3.60 8.67
N TYR A 94 -2.94 -4.00 8.74
CA TYR A 94 -1.82 -3.07 8.71
C TYR A 94 -1.73 -2.31 7.39
N TRP A 95 -1.83 -3.00 6.25
CA TRP A 95 -1.81 -2.36 4.93
C TRP A 95 -2.99 -1.42 4.74
N LEU A 96 -4.20 -1.83 5.14
CA LEU A 96 -5.38 -0.98 5.07
C LEU A 96 -5.25 0.27 5.95
N TRP A 97 -4.63 0.13 7.13
CA TRP A 97 -4.35 1.27 7.99
C TRP A 97 -3.33 2.24 7.38
N GLU A 98 -2.26 1.74 6.77
CA GLU A 98 -1.32 2.59 6.02
C GLU A 98 -2.00 3.30 4.85
N ALA A 99 -2.86 2.59 4.11
CA ALA A 99 -3.66 3.16 3.03
C ALA A 99 -4.58 4.29 3.53
N SER A 100 -5.22 4.11 4.69
CA SER A 100 -6.08 5.13 5.32
C SER A 100 -5.34 6.43 5.70
N LYS A 101 -3.99 6.38 5.75
CA LYS A 101 -3.14 7.55 6.01
C LYS A 101 -2.59 8.20 4.74
N GLY A 102 -3.07 7.77 3.57
CA GLY A 102 -2.60 8.29 2.29
C GLY A 102 -1.28 7.66 1.81
N ASN A 103 -0.87 6.51 2.35
CA ASN A 103 0.26 5.78 1.77
C ASN A 103 -0.14 5.21 0.40
N GLN A 104 0.30 5.86 -0.69
CA GLN A 104 -0.06 5.48 -2.06
C GLN A 104 0.35 4.06 -2.41
N GLN A 105 1.51 3.58 -1.97
CA GLN A 105 1.94 2.18 -2.19
C GLN A 105 1.00 1.19 -1.50
N ALA A 106 0.55 1.50 -0.28
CA ALA A 106 -0.42 0.67 0.42
C ALA A 106 -1.80 0.68 -0.26
N ILE A 107 -2.23 1.83 -0.78
CA ILE A 107 -3.49 1.96 -1.55
C ILE A 107 -3.40 1.10 -2.82
N ALA A 108 -2.34 1.25 -3.61
CA ALA A 108 -2.11 0.49 -4.83
C ALA A 108 -2.09 -1.03 -4.55
N LEU A 109 -1.36 -1.46 -3.52
CA LEU A 109 -1.29 -2.86 -3.11
C LEU A 109 -2.65 -3.42 -2.69
N CYS A 110 -3.38 -2.72 -1.84
CA CYS A 110 -4.70 -3.18 -1.39
C CYS A 110 -5.68 -3.27 -2.56
N TYR A 111 -5.69 -2.27 -3.45
CA TYR A 111 -6.54 -2.26 -4.65
C TYR A 111 -6.22 -3.41 -5.60
N ALA A 112 -4.94 -3.65 -5.88
CA ALA A 112 -4.49 -4.70 -6.79
C ALA A 112 -4.83 -6.11 -6.26
N LEU A 113 -4.57 -6.36 -4.97
CA LEU A 113 -4.91 -7.63 -4.31
C LEU A 113 -6.41 -7.89 -4.23
N MET A 114 -7.20 -6.85 -3.96
CA MET A 114 -8.65 -6.95 -3.94
C MET A 114 -9.20 -7.30 -5.32
N THR A 115 -8.68 -6.65 -6.37
CA THR A 115 -9.06 -6.91 -7.76
C THR A 115 -8.72 -8.35 -8.16
N GLU A 116 -7.50 -8.82 -7.87
CA GLU A 116 -7.11 -10.21 -8.16
C GLU A 116 -8.01 -11.21 -7.42
N THR A 117 -8.34 -10.93 -6.15
CA THR A 117 -9.23 -11.81 -5.37
C THR A 117 -10.62 -11.90 -6.00
N LEU A 118 -11.15 -10.79 -6.53
CA LEU A 118 -12.43 -10.78 -7.25
C LEU A 118 -12.32 -11.56 -8.56
N GLU A 119 -11.30 -11.30 -9.38
CA GLU A 119 -11.08 -12.02 -10.63
C GLU A 119 -10.95 -13.52 -10.44
N ARG A 120 -10.20 -13.99 -9.42
CA ARG A 120 -10.09 -15.43 -9.10
C ARG A 120 -11.47 -16.06 -8.86
N ARG A 121 -12.41 -15.33 -8.24
CA ARG A 121 -13.78 -15.81 -8.02
C ARG A 121 -14.57 -15.86 -9.33
N PHE A 122 -14.39 -14.88 -10.21
CA PHE A 122 -15.05 -14.83 -11.51
C PHE A 122 -14.51 -15.94 -12.42
N ASP A 123 -13.19 -16.10 -12.48
CA ASP A 123 -12.50 -17.15 -13.23
C ASP A 123 -13.03 -18.54 -12.91
N ALA A 124 -13.20 -18.83 -11.62
CA ALA A 124 -13.75 -20.10 -11.17
C ALA A 124 -15.17 -20.35 -11.70
N VAL A 125 -16.01 -19.32 -11.80
CA VAL A 125 -17.39 -19.43 -12.30
C VAL A 125 -17.44 -19.52 -13.82
N PHE A 126 -16.53 -18.82 -14.52
CA PHE A 126 -16.47 -18.79 -15.98
C PHE A 126 -15.54 -19.85 -16.59
N GLY A 127 -14.92 -20.70 -15.76
CA GLY A 127 -13.99 -21.74 -16.22
C GLY A 127 -12.72 -21.19 -16.84
N VAL A 128 -12.27 -20.00 -16.45
CA VAL A 128 -11.05 -19.38 -16.95
C VAL A 128 -9.86 -19.91 -16.14
N GLU A 129 -9.00 -20.70 -16.79
CA GLU A 129 -7.77 -21.19 -16.17
C GLU A 129 -6.63 -20.18 -16.40
N ARG A 130 -6.10 -19.64 -15.30
CA ARG A 130 -4.86 -18.84 -15.27
C ARG A 130 -3.85 -19.48 -14.34
N SER A 131 -2.58 -19.49 -14.75
CA SER A 131 -1.50 -19.94 -13.88
C SER A 131 -1.21 -18.90 -12.77
N GLU A 132 -0.55 -19.32 -11.69
CA GLU A 132 -0.07 -18.35 -10.68
C GLU A 132 0.99 -17.39 -11.26
N GLY A 133 1.73 -17.82 -12.30
CA GLY A 133 2.65 -16.94 -13.02
C GLY A 133 1.92 -15.80 -13.72
N ASP A 134 0.85 -16.11 -14.47
CA ASP A 134 0.03 -15.10 -15.15
C ASP A 134 -0.62 -14.15 -14.15
N ARG A 135 -1.10 -14.67 -13.02
CA ARG A 135 -1.67 -13.85 -11.94
C ARG A 135 -0.63 -12.89 -11.37
N ASN A 136 0.58 -13.36 -11.11
CA ASN A 136 1.67 -12.51 -10.62
C ASN A 136 2.04 -11.40 -11.63
N THR A 137 2.08 -11.71 -12.92
CA THR A 137 2.31 -10.72 -13.98
C THR A 137 1.20 -9.67 -14.01
N LEU A 138 -0.06 -10.10 -13.97
CA LEU A 138 -1.22 -9.18 -13.94
C LEU A 138 -1.23 -8.33 -12.67
N LEU A 139 -0.88 -8.91 -11.52
CA LEU A 139 -0.79 -8.20 -10.25
C LEU A 139 0.31 -7.12 -10.30
N ALA A 140 1.47 -7.43 -10.88
CA ALA A 140 2.56 -6.48 -11.08
C ALA A 140 2.14 -5.31 -12.00
N GLN A 141 1.46 -5.60 -13.11
CA GLN A 141 0.93 -4.57 -14.02
C GLN A 141 -0.10 -3.66 -13.32
N ARG A 142 -1.00 -4.23 -12.52
CA ARG A 142 -1.99 -3.45 -11.75
C ARG A 142 -1.34 -2.56 -10.70
N LEU A 143 -0.30 -3.04 -10.04
CA LEU A 143 0.45 -2.25 -9.07
C LEU A 143 1.08 -1.03 -9.74
N GLU A 144 1.79 -1.24 -10.85
CA GLU A 144 2.44 -0.17 -11.62
C GLU A 144 1.42 0.87 -12.10
N LEU A 145 0.31 0.42 -12.69
CA LEU A 145 -0.76 1.31 -13.16
C LEU A 145 -1.39 2.10 -12.01
N ALA A 146 -1.72 1.43 -10.90
CA ALA A 146 -2.35 2.09 -9.75
C ALA A 146 -1.42 3.13 -9.10
N GLU A 147 -0.10 2.86 -9.03
CA GLU A 147 0.88 3.84 -8.54
C GLU A 147 0.98 5.05 -9.48
N ALA A 148 1.01 4.83 -10.80
CA ALA A 148 1.02 5.90 -11.79
C ALA A 148 -0.25 6.76 -11.73
N ASP A 149 -1.43 6.14 -11.65
CA ASP A 149 -2.72 6.83 -11.53
C ASP A 149 -2.79 7.67 -10.25
N LEU A 150 -2.32 7.13 -9.11
CA LEU A 150 -2.28 7.85 -7.84
C LEU A 150 -1.30 9.04 -7.87
N ALA A 151 -0.17 8.92 -8.57
CA ALA A 151 0.77 10.01 -8.76
C ALA A 151 0.14 11.13 -9.63
N ALA A 152 -0.44 10.77 -10.77
CA ALA A 152 -1.13 11.71 -11.66
C ALA A 152 -2.29 12.42 -10.94
N LEU A 153 -3.06 11.69 -10.13
CA LEU A 153 -4.12 12.27 -9.31
C LEU A 153 -3.56 13.31 -8.32
N GLY A 154 -2.44 13.00 -7.66
CA GLY A 154 -1.77 13.92 -6.74
C GLY A 154 -1.32 15.21 -7.43
N GLU A 155 -0.75 15.10 -8.63
CA GLU A 155 -0.34 16.26 -9.44
C GLU A 155 -1.55 17.11 -9.85
N ALA A 156 -2.62 16.48 -10.33
CA ALA A 156 -3.84 17.17 -10.76
C ALA A 156 -4.54 17.92 -9.61
N TYR A 157 -4.42 17.45 -8.37
CA TYR A 157 -4.92 18.20 -7.20
C TYR A 157 -3.96 19.30 -6.73
N THR A 158 -2.67 19.20 -7.01
CA THR A 158 -1.67 20.22 -6.60
C THR A 158 -1.63 21.40 -7.56
N GLU A 159 -1.78 21.15 -8.87
CA GLU A 159 -1.72 22.18 -9.91
C GLU A 159 -2.72 23.35 -9.69
N PRO A 160 -4.00 23.13 -9.36
CA PRO A 160 -4.94 24.22 -9.10
C PRO A 160 -4.54 25.10 -7.91
N ASP A 161 -3.94 24.52 -6.87
CA ASP A 161 -3.51 25.26 -5.68
C ASP A 161 -2.28 26.11 -5.98
N LEU A 162 -1.32 25.58 -6.76
CA LEU A 162 -0.17 26.35 -7.24
C LEU A 162 -0.60 27.49 -8.16
N LEU A 163 -1.51 27.22 -9.11
CA LEU A 163 -2.06 28.24 -10.00
C LEU A 163 -2.79 29.33 -9.21
N ARG A 164 -3.56 28.98 -8.18
CA ARG A 164 -4.21 29.98 -7.30
C ARG A 164 -3.18 30.84 -6.57
N MET A 165 -2.12 30.24 -6.05
CA MET A 165 -1.04 30.96 -5.39
C MET A 165 -0.30 31.91 -6.36
N GLU A 166 0.01 31.44 -7.56
CA GLU A 166 0.69 32.21 -8.59
C GLU A 166 -0.18 33.37 -9.10
N VAL A 167 -1.46 33.12 -9.38
CA VAL A 167 -2.42 34.17 -9.77
C VAL A 167 -2.51 35.25 -8.69
N GLU A 168 -2.54 34.87 -7.41
CA GLU A 168 -2.60 35.85 -6.32
C GLU A 168 -1.30 36.66 -6.20
N GLN A 169 -0.13 36.02 -6.38
CA GLN A 169 1.15 36.72 -6.44
C GLN A 169 1.21 37.70 -7.62
N LEU A 170 0.80 37.28 -8.81
CA LEU A 170 0.77 38.13 -10.00
C LEU A 170 -0.19 39.31 -9.84
N ARG A 171 -1.36 39.09 -9.25
CA ARG A 171 -2.30 40.17 -8.92
C ARG A 171 -1.69 41.18 -7.97
N GLN A 172 -0.96 40.71 -6.95
CA GLN A 172 -0.27 41.62 -6.04
C GLN A 172 0.82 42.43 -6.75
N GLN A 173 1.62 41.79 -7.61
CA GLN A 173 2.64 42.49 -8.39
C GLN A 173 2.04 43.58 -9.30
N VAL A 174 0.90 43.30 -9.96
CA VAL A 174 0.21 44.31 -10.79
C VAL A 174 -0.23 45.50 -9.95
N ARG A 175 -0.79 45.27 -8.76
CA ARG A 175 -1.15 46.35 -7.81
C ARG A 175 0.06 47.15 -7.35
N ASP A 176 1.16 46.48 -7.01
CA ASP A 176 2.39 47.11 -6.53
C ASP A 176 3.01 48.00 -7.62
N LEU A 177 2.83 47.63 -8.89
CA LEU A 177 3.23 48.44 -10.06
C LEU A 177 2.20 49.53 -10.42
N GLY A 178 1.12 49.67 -9.66
CA GLY A 178 0.07 50.68 -9.84
C GLY A 178 -0.96 50.36 -10.91
N GLY A 179 -1.03 49.11 -11.39
CA GLY A 179 -2.04 48.64 -12.34
C GLY A 179 -3.25 47.99 -11.64
N GLU A 180 -4.36 47.89 -12.37
CA GLU A 180 -5.53 47.12 -11.94
C GLU A 180 -5.46 45.68 -12.48
N PRO A 181 -5.40 44.64 -11.63
CA PRO A 181 -5.18 43.25 -12.07
C PRO A 181 -6.23 42.66 -13.00
N TRP A 182 -7.39 43.30 -13.09
CA TRP A 182 -8.53 42.86 -13.90
C TRP A 182 -8.68 43.66 -15.19
N GLN A 183 -7.82 44.65 -15.41
CA GLN A 183 -7.86 45.48 -16.59
C GLN A 183 -7.24 44.70 -17.76
N LEU A 184 -8.10 44.12 -18.60
CA LEU A 184 -7.69 43.37 -19.78
C LEU A 184 -7.07 44.32 -20.80
N SER A 185 -5.87 43.99 -21.27
CA SER A 185 -5.19 44.79 -22.30
C SER A 185 -5.98 44.70 -23.61
N GLY A 186 -6.75 45.74 -23.93
CA GLY A 186 -7.43 45.87 -25.23
C GLY A 186 -8.96 45.93 -25.21
N GLU A 187 -9.62 46.16 -24.06
CA GLU A 187 -11.01 46.62 -24.14
C GLU A 187 -11.03 48.01 -24.81
N PRO A 188 -11.74 48.17 -25.94
CA PRO A 188 -11.89 49.50 -26.52
C PRO A 188 -12.66 50.35 -25.53
N GLU A 189 -12.15 51.55 -25.24
CA GLU A 189 -12.96 52.58 -24.62
C GLU A 189 -14.22 52.73 -25.49
N GLU A 190 -15.37 52.28 -24.97
CA GLU A 190 -16.66 52.59 -25.57
C GLU A 190 -16.80 54.11 -25.49
N GLY A 191 -16.39 54.75 -26.59
CA GLY A 191 -16.50 56.18 -26.80
C GLY A 191 -17.95 56.63 -26.81
N GLU A 192 -18.16 57.77 -26.15
CA GLU A 192 -19.39 58.53 -25.90
C GLU A 192 -20.33 58.73 -27.10
#